data_AF-A0A7X9CEP0-F1
#
_entry.id   AF-A0A7X9CEP0-F1
#
_cell.length_a   1.000
_cell.length_b   1.000
_cell.length_c   1.000
_cell.angle_alpha   90.00
_cell.angle_beta   90.00
_cell.angle_gamma   90.00
#
_symmetry.space_group_name_H-M   'P 1'
#
loop_
_entity.id
_entity.type
_entity.pdbx_description
1 polymer ?
#
loop_
_entity_poly.entity_id
_entity_poly.type
_entity_poly.pdbx_seq_one_letter_code
_entity_poly.pdbx_strand_id
1 'polypeptide(L)' 'MNIVLVEPEIPQNTGNIARSCALTNTTLHLVKPLGFSVEDKYLKRAGLDYWYLVEIHYYE' A
#
# COMPACT_ATOMS: atom_id res chain seq x y z
N MET A 1 -10.51 -0.99 11.31
CA MET A 1 -9.48 0.03 11.57
C MET A 1 -9.02 0.54 10.22
N ASN A 2 -8.62 1.81 10.12
CA ASN A 2 -8.16 2.41 8.87
C ASN A 2 -6.76 2.99 9.06
N ILE A 3 -5.88 2.80 8.08
CA ILE A 3 -4.58 3.45 8.02
C ILE A 3 -4.55 4.32 6.77
N VAL A 4 -4.15 5.58 6.93
CA VAL A 4 -4.06 6.56 5.84
C VAL A 4 -2.61 6.97 5.65
N LEU A 5 -2.08 6.78 4.44
CA LEU A 5 -0.77 7.28 4.04
C LEU A 5 -0.98 8.46 3.10
N VAL A 6 -0.47 9.61 3.50
CA VAL A 6 -0.52 10.85 2.73
C VAL A 6 0.79 11.01 1.99
N GLU A 7 0.71 11.11 0.66
CA GLU A 7 1.84 11.31 -0.23
C GLU A 7 3.04 10.37 0.05
N PRO A 8 2.83 9.03 0.13
CA PRO A 8 3.90 8.14 0.50
C PRO A 8 4.98 8.08 -0.58
N GLU A 9 6.22 8.33 -0.17
CA GLU A 9 7.36 8.40 -1.10
C GLU A 9 8.13 7.07 -1.22
N ILE A 10 8.22 6.30 -0.13
CA ILE A 10 9.09 5.13 -0.04
C ILE A 10 8.24 3.84 -0.22
N PRO A 11 8.42 3.09 -1.32
CA PRO A 11 7.59 1.91 -1.61
C PRO A 11 7.69 0.83 -0.53
N GLN A 12 8.88 0.61 0.04
CA GLN A 12 9.10 -0.41 1.07
C GLN A 12 8.31 -0.13 2.35
N ASN A 13 8.15 1.14 2.73
CA ASN A 13 7.37 1.52 3.92
C ASN A 13 5.89 1.21 3.69
N THR A 14 5.35 1.65 2.56
CA THR A 14 3.96 1.36 2.18
C THR A 14 3.71 -0.14 2.09
N GLY A 15 4.68 -0.89 1.58
CA GLY A 15 4.63 -2.34 1.55
C GLY A 15 4.49 -2.98 2.92
N ASN A 16 5.42 -2.70 3.82
CA ASN A 16 5.39 -3.24 5.18
C ASN A 16 4.07 -2.89 5.92
N ILE A 17 3.53 -1.70 5.67
CA ILE A 17 2.22 -1.28 6.20
C ILE A 17 1.09 -2.09 5.56
N ALA A 18 1.08 -2.24 4.23
CA ALA A 18 0.10 -3.07 3.52
C ALA A 18 0.14 -4.53 4.01
N ARG A 19 1.33 -5.09 4.31
CA ARG A 19 1.44 -6.42 4.93
C ARG A 19 0.74 -6.47 6.29
N SER A 20 0.97 -5.46 7.12
CA SER A 20 0.31 -5.34 8.42
C SER A 20 -1.20 -5.21 8.26
N CYS A 21 -1.66 -4.46 7.26
CA CYS A 21 -3.07 -4.33 6.91
C CYS A 21 -3.70 -5.69 6.54
N ALA A 22 -3.02 -6.48 5.70
CA ALA A 22 -3.48 -7.82 5.32
C ALA A 22 -3.64 -8.75 6.54
N LEU A 23 -2.69 -8.70 7.50
CA LEU A 23 -2.72 -9.55 8.69
C LEU A 23 -3.76 -9.11 9.74
N THR A 24 -4.13 -7.83 9.73
CA THR A 24 -5.02 -7.24 10.75
C THR A 24 -6.43 -6.94 10.23
N ASN A 25 -6.72 -7.29 8.98
CA ASN A 25 -7.96 -6.93 8.29
C ASN A 25 -8.25 -5.41 8.38
N THR A 26 -7.21 -4.61 8.16
CA THR A 26 -7.24 -3.14 8.20
C THR A 26 -7.28 -2.60 6.78
N THR A 27 -8.16 -1.63 6.53
CA THR A 27 -8.25 -0.96 5.22
C THR A 27 -7.12 0.07 5.08
N LEU A 28 -6.46 0.09 3.93
CA LEU A 28 -5.38 1.02 3.61
C LEU A 28 -5.88 2.12 2.68
N HIS A 29 -5.59 3.37 3.01
CA HIS A 29 -5.94 4.54 2.22
C HIS A 29 -4.66 5.21 1.74
N LEU A 30 -4.54 5.46 0.44
CA LEU A 30 -3.39 6.11 -0.19
C LEU A 30 -3.84 7.44 -0.81
N VAL A 31 -3.33 8.55 -0.28
CA VAL A 31 -3.58 9.89 -0.84
C VAL A 31 -2.42 10.27 -1.75
N LYS A 32 -2.74 10.66 -2.98
CA LYS A 32 -1.77 11.04 -4.01
C LYS A 32 -1.13 12.42 -3.73
N PRO A 33 0.00 12.75 -4.40
CA PRO A 33 0.78 11.87 -5.31
C PRO A 33 1.57 10.78 -4.56
N LEU A 34 1.66 9.59 -5.17
CA LEU A 34 2.54 8.53 -4.65
C LEU A 34 3.93 8.73 -5.27
N GLY A 35 4.99 8.67 -4.46
CA GLY A 35 6.37 8.75 -4.94
C GLY A 35 6.87 7.49 -5.67
N PHE A 36 6.00 6.49 -5.86
CA PHE A 36 6.31 5.23 -6.51
C PHE A 36 5.09 4.68 -7.28
N SER A 37 5.34 3.75 -8.19
CA SER A 37 4.27 3.05 -8.93
C SER A 37 3.76 1.85 -8.13
N VAL A 38 2.43 1.75 -8.03
CA VAL A 38 1.70 0.60 -7.45
C VAL A 38 1.29 -0.44 -8.51
N GLU A 39 1.89 -0.41 -9.71
CA GLU A 39 1.62 -1.42 -10.75
C GLU A 39 2.24 -2.79 -10.40
N ASP A 40 1.55 -3.87 -10.79
CA ASP A 40 1.83 -5.27 -10.43
C ASP A 40 3.30 -5.71 -10.68
N LYS A 41 3.94 -5.18 -11.74
CA LYS A 41 5.35 -5.46 -12.05
C LYS A 41 6.34 -4.91 -11.01
N TYR A 42 5.99 -3.80 -10.36
CA TYR A 42 6.79 -3.18 -9.29
C TYR A 42 6.44 -3.78 -7.92
N LEU A 43 5.17 -4.12 -7.71
CA LEU A 43 4.69 -4.78 -6.49
C LEU A 43 5.39 -6.13 -6.26
N LYS A 44 5.44 -7.01 -7.27
CA LYS A 44 6.14 -8.31 -7.16
C LYS A 44 7.63 -8.17 -6.87
N ARG A 45 8.29 -7.17 -7.47
CA ARG A 45 9.73 -6.90 -7.25
C ARG A 45 10.03 -6.37 -5.86
N ALA A 46 9.10 -5.62 -5.28
CA ALA A 46 9.25 -5.04 -3.95
C ALA A 46 8.84 -6.00 -2.81
N GLY A 47 8.52 -7.27 -3.12
CA GLY A 47 8.04 -8.23 -2.12
C GLY A 47 6.67 -7.84 -1.57
N LEU A 48 5.81 -7.26 -2.42
CA LEU A 48 4.45 -6.83 -2.10
C LEU A 48 3.43 -7.88 -2.56
N ASP A 49 3.70 -9.13 -2.21
CA ASP A 49 2.88 -10.31 -2.53
C ASP A 49 1.53 -10.33 -1.80
N TYR A 50 1.29 -9.43 -0.86
CA TYR A 50 0.03 -9.29 -0.11
C TYR A 50 -0.88 -8.19 -0.65
N TRP A 51 -0.47 -7.44 -1.67
CA TRP A 51 -1.24 -6.29 -2.16
C TRP A 51 -2.68 -6.65 -2.59
N TYR A 52 -2.88 -7.87 -3.10
CA TYR A 52 -4.20 -8.40 -3.47
C TYR A 52 -5.08 -8.80 -2.26
N LEU A 53 -4.49 -8.91 -1.06
CA LEU A 53 -5.17 -9.25 0.19
C LEU A 53 -5.63 -8.02 0.97
N VAL A 54 -5.25 -6.82 0.53
CA VAL A 54 -5.56 -5.57 1.23
C VAL A 54 -6.68 -4.85 0.50
N GLU A 55 -7.68 -4.40 1.25
CA GLU A 55 -8.63 -3.42 0.73
C GLU A 55 -7.94 -2.05 0.68
N ILE A 56 -7.76 -1.51 -0.53
CA ILE A 56 -7.04 -0.25 -0.76
C ILE A 56 -7.94 0.77 -1.44
N HIS A 57 -8.02 1.97 -0.85
CA HIS A 57 -8.69 3.14 -1.43
C HIS A 57 -7.67 4.19 -1.86
N TYR A 58 -7.87 4.80 -3.01
CA TYR A 58 -7.03 5.87 -3.54
C TYR A 58 -7.77 7.20 -3.56
N TYR A 59 -7.07 8.27 -3.19
CA TYR A 59 -7.59 9.64 -3.17
C TYR A 59 -6.68 10.55 -3.98
N GLU A 60 -7.27 11.57 -4.62
CA GLU A 60 -6.55 12.63 -5.33
C GLU A 60 -6.04 13.72 -4.38
#